data_AF-A0A5C7FSP2-F1
#
_entry.id   AF-A0A5C7FSP2-F1
#
_cell.length_a   1.000
_cell.length_b   1.000
_cell.length_c   1.000
_cell.angle_alpha   90.00
_cell.angle_beta   90.00
_cell.angle_gamma   90.00
#
_symmetry.space_group_name_H-M   'P 1'
#
loop_
_entity.id
_entity.type
_entity.pdbx_description
1 polymer ?
#
loop_
_entity_poly.entity_id
_entity_poly.type
_entity_poly.pdbx_seq_one_letter_code
_entity_poly.pdbx_strand_id
1 'polypeptide(L)'
;MGLQTFVSMAKSSSLIVKGNNVRHDTKTDYICITDLARLKDEEPAGLVANWLRSADTVDFIYEWESIYNPNFNHVEFDMIRNQAGRNAFRLSTKNLTDVGCIGIYAKAGR
;
A
#
# COMPACT_ATOMS: atom_id res chain seq x y z
N MET A 1 32.15 36.23 -5.64
CA MET A 1 30.70 35.95 -5.65
C MET A 1 30.53 34.45 -5.92
N GLY A 2 30.58 33.64 -4.86
CA GLY A 2 30.62 32.18 -4.96
C GLY A 2 29.22 31.61 -5.03
N LEU A 3 28.92 30.90 -6.12
CA LEU A 3 27.72 30.07 -6.22
C LEU A 3 27.96 28.80 -5.41
N GLN A 4 27.27 28.67 -4.28
CA GLN A 4 27.18 27.43 -3.52
C GLN A 4 26.49 26.38 -4.40
N THR A 5 27.25 25.40 -4.87
CA THR A 5 26.72 24.22 -5.56
C THR A 5 25.92 23.41 -4.54
N PHE A 6 24.58 23.40 -4.65
CA PHE A 6 23.76 22.45 -3.91
C PHE A 6 24.07 21.04 -4.42
N VAL A 7 24.89 20.30 -3.67
CA VAL A 7 25.04 18.85 -3.86
C VAL A 7 23.72 18.21 -3.42
N SER A 8 22.90 17.82 -4.38
CA SER A 8 21.78 16.90 -4.15
C SER A 8 22.35 15.55 -3.73
N MET A 9 22.33 15.25 -2.43
CA MET A 9 22.59 13.89 -1.94
C MET A 9 21.47 12.98 -2.46
N ALA A 10 21.85 11.88 -3.12
CA ALA A 10 20.91 10.84 -3.49
C ALA A 10 20.15 10.37 -2.22
N LYS A 11 18.83 10.60 -2.19
CA LYS A 11 17.96 10.20 -1.10
C LYS A 11 18.01 8.66 -1.01
N SER A 12 18.61 8.14 0.06
CA SER A 12 18.79 6.70 0.30
C SER A 12 17.50 5.93 0.01
N SER A 13 17.60 4.86 -0.80
CA SER A 13 16.49 4.03 -1.26
C SER A 13 15.97 3.04 -0.22
N SER A 14 16.50 3.06 1.01
CA SER A 14 16.12 2.12 2.06
C SER A 14 15.47 2.83 3.24
N LEU A 15 14.22 2.45 3.51
CA LEU A 15 13.52 2.78 4.74
C LEU A 15 13.92 1.75 5.79
N ILE A 16 14.45 2.18 6.94
CA ILE A 16 14.83 1.27 8.04
C ILE A 16 13.67 1.16 9.03
N VAL A 17 13.15 -0.06 9.22
CA VAL A 17 12.10 -0.36 10.18
C VAL A 17 12.59 -1.48 11.10
N LYS A 18 12.67 -1.21 12.41
CA LYS A 18 13.20 -2.16 13.41
C LYS A 18 14.56 -2.77 13.00
N GLY A 19 15.46 -1.95 12.46
CA GLY A 19 16.79 -2.39 12.00
C GLY A 19 16.81 -3.16 10.67
N ASN A 20 15.67 -3.32 9.99
CA ASN A 20 15.57 -4.04 8.72
C ASN A 20 15.27 -3.08 7.56
N ASN A 21 15.80 -3.39 6.38
CA ASN A 21 15.49 -2.65 5.16
C ASN A 21 14.08 -2.99 4.67
N VAL A 22 13.27 -1.97 4.45
CA VAL A 22 11.96 -2.02 3.80
C VAL A 22 12.07 -1.25 2.50
N ARG A 23 11.64 -1.85 1.38
CA ARG A 23 11.66 -1.16 0.09
C ARG A 23 10.73 0.05 0.11
N HIS A 24 11.27 1.18 -0.32
CA HIS A 24 10.57 2.45 -0.48
C HIS A 24 10.89 3.00 -1.86
N ASP A 25 9.85 3.26 -2.65
CA ASP A 25 10.01 3.91 -3.95
C ASP A 25 10.02 5.41 -3.74
N THR A 26 11.21 6.03 -3.73
CA THR A 26 11.36 7.46 -3.45
C THR A 26 10.75 8.39 -4.50
N LYS A 27 10.37 7.87 -5.68
CA LYS A 27 9.71 8.66 -6.73
C LYS A 27 8.20 8.75 -6.50
N THR A 28 7.60 7.66 -6.05
CA THR A 28 6.15 7.55 -5.85
C THR A 28 5.73 7.53 -4.38
N ASP A 29 6.70 7.53 -3.47
CA ASP A 29 6.58 7.43 -2.02
C ASP A 29 5.89 6.15 -1.49
N TYR A 30 5.80 5.10 -2.30
CA TYR A 30 5.21 3.82 -1.91
C TYR A 30 6.16 3.00 -1.04
N ILE A 31 5.60 2.39 0.01
CA ILE A 31 6.30 1.49 0.91
C ILE A 31 5.87 0.05 0.62
N CYS A 32 6.82 -0.89 0.59
CA CYS A 32 6.52 -2.29 0.35
C CYS A 32 5.90 -2.97 1.58
N ILE A 33 4.58 -3.18 1.56
CA ILE A 33 3.85 -3.85 2.63
C ILE A 33 4.28 -5.31 2.84
N THR A 34 4.72 -6.00 1.78
CA THR A 34 5.24 -7.37 1.90
C THR A 34 6.54 -7.43 2.70
N ASP A 35 7.41 -6.42 2.57
CA ASP A 35 8.63 -6.34 3.38
C ASP A 35 8.28 -6.06 4.84
N LEU A 36 7.30 -5.18 5.11
CA LEU A 36 6.78 -4.97 6.47
C LEU A 36 6.18 -6.25 7.07
N ALA A 37 5.45 -7.03 6.29
CA ALA A 37 4.86 -8.29 6.73
C ALA A 37 5.94 -9.34 7.10
N ARG A 38 7.05 -9.40 6.35
CA ARG A 38 8.20 -10.28 6.67
C ARG A 38 8.84 -9.97 8.02
N LEU A 39 8.68 -8.75 8.54
CA LEU A 39 9.17 -8.40 9.87
C LEU A 39 8.29 -8.92 11.01
N LYS A 40 7.09 -9.43 10.68
CA LYS A 40 6.09 -9.88 11.66
C LYS A 40 5.81 -11.38 11.56
N ASP A 41 5.91 -11.97 10.36
CA ASP A 41 5.46 -13.34 10.07
C ASP A 41 6.31 -13.99 8.96
N GLU A 42 6.51 -15.30 9.05
CA GLU A 42 7.23 -16.12 8.06
C GLU A 42 6.39 -16.39 6.80
N GLU A 43 5.05 -16.25 6.88
CA GLU A 43 4.11 -16.33 5.76
C GLU A 43 3.52 -14.94 5.42
N PRO A 44 4.34 -14.01 4.88
CA PRO A 44 3.94 -12.62 4.68
C PRO A 44 2.76 -12.46 3.72
N ALA A 45 2.59 -13.37 2.76
CA ALA A 45 1.47 -13.31 1.81
C ALA A 45 0.12 -13.56 2.50
N GLY A 46 0.03 -14.58 3.36
CA GLY A 46 -1.16 -14.86 4.15
C GLY A 46 -1.47 -13.73 5.13
N LEU A 47 -0.44 -13.17 5.77
CA LEU A 47 -0.60 -12.02 6.66
C LEU A 47 -1.14 -10.78 5.93
N VAL A 48 -0.60 -10.42 4.77
CA VAL A 48 -1.09 -9.28 3.97
C VAL A 48 -2.54 -9.52 3.53
N ALA A 49 -2.88 -10.72 3.07
CA ALA A 49 -4.27 -11.05 2.71
C ALA A 49 -5.23 -10.89 3.90
N ASN A 50 -4.78 -11.26 5.11
CA ASN A 50 -5.56 -11.07 6.33
C ASN A 50 -5.73 -9.59 6.73
N TRP A 51 -4.72 -8.74 6.51
CA TRP A 51 -4.86 -7.30 6.70
C TRP A 51 -5.88 -6.72 5.75
N LEU A 52 -5.75 -7.00 4.45
CA LEU A 52 -6.63 -6.44 3.42
C LEU A 52 -8.09 -6.83 3.59
N ARG A 53 -8.42 -8.02 4.09
CA ARG A 53 -9.83 -8.45 4.24
C ARG A 53 -10.57 -7.84 5.43
N SER A 54 -9.85 -7.23 6.38
CA SER A 54 -10.46 -6.66 7.59
C SER A 54 -11.31 -5.43 7.26
N ALA A 55 -12.46 -5.28 7.92
CA ALA A 55 -13.36 -4.15 7.72
C ALA A 55 -12.64 -2.81 7.94
N ASP A 56 -11.89 -2.70 9.04
CA ASP A 56 -11.11 -1.49 9.38
C ASP A 56 -10.13 -1.09 8.28
N THR A 57 -9.41 -2.06 7.68
CA THR A 57 -8.48 -1.76 6.58
C THR A 57 -9.23 -1.32 5.32
N VAL A 58 -10.36 -1.96 5.01
CA VAL A 58 -11.17 -1.61 3.84
C VAL A 58 -11.80 -0.21 3.99
N ASP A 59 -12.30 0.12 5.18
CA ASP A 59 -12.79 1.47 5.49
C ASP A 59 -11.67 2.50 5.41
N PHE A 60 -10.47 2.20 5.93
CA PHE A 60 -9.32 3.09 5.80
C PHE A 60 -8.97 3.37 4.33
N ILE A 61 -8.96 2.33 3.49
CA ILE A 61 -8.69 2.51 2.05
C ILE A 61 -9.80 3.35 1.40
N TYR A 62 -11.07 3.11 1.73
CA TYR A 62 -12.18 3.91 1.22
C TYR A 62 -12.00 5.40 1.52
N GLU A 63 -11.69 5.75 2.77
CA GLU A 63 -11.49 7.15 3.17
C GLU A 63 -10.26 7.75 2.50
N TRP A 64 -9.14 7.01 2.48
CA TRP A 64 -7.92 7.48 1.83
C TRP A 64 -8.15 7.75 0.34
N GLU A 65 -8.77 6.83 -0.38
CA GLU A 65 -9.08 7.00 -1.81
C GLU A 65 -10.05 8.16 -2.03
N SER A 66 -11.07 8.30 -1.18
CA SER A 66 -12.04 9.40 -1.26
C SER A 66 -11.37 10.78 -1.15
N ILE A 67 -10.28 10.89 -0.39
CA ILE A 67 -9.55 12.15 -0.18
C ILE A 67 -8.52 12.39 -1.30
N TYR A 68 -7.79 11.35 -1.71
CA TYR A 68 -6.58 11.51 -2.53
C TYR A 68 -6.70 11.02 -3.98
N ASN A 69 -7.80 10.35 -4.34
CA ASN A 69 -8.05 9.87 -5.70
C ASN A 69 -9.25 10.61 -6.33
N PRO A 70 -9.01 11.63 -7.17
CA PRO A 70 -10.07 12.42 -7.81
C PRO A 70 -11.01 11.60 -8.71
N ASN A 71 -10.59 10.41 -9.13
CA ASN A 71 -11.35 9.53 -10.02
C ASN A 71 -11.91 8.30 -9.28
N PHE A 72 -12.03 8.36 -7.95
CA PHE A 72 -12.44 7.21 -7.15
C PHE A 72 -13.88 6.77 -7.44
N ASN A 73 -14.07 5.49 -7.76
CA ASN A 73 -15.38 4.91 -8.02
C ASN A 73 -16.01 4.39 -6.71
N HIS A 74 -16.66 5.29 -5.97
CA HIS A 74 -17.32 4.96 -4.70
C HIS A 74 -18.32 3.81 -4.82
N VAL A 75 -19.10 3.77 -5.91
CA VAL A 75 -20.16 2.77 -6.10
C VAL A 75 -19.59 1.35 -6.23
N GLU A 76 -18.53 1.19 -7.01
CA GLU A 76 -17.90 -0.11 -7.20
C GLU A 76 -17.13 -0.55 -5.95
N PHE A 77 -16.45 0.40 -5.29
CA PHE A 77 -15.77 0.09 -4.03
C PHE A 77 -16.76 -0.29 -2.92
N ASP A 78 -17.94 0.32 -2.84
CA ASP A 78 -18.95 -0.04 -1.83
C ASP A 78 -19.37 -1.53 -1.93
N MET A 79 -19.30 -2.14 -3.11
CA MET A 79 -19.56 -3.58 -3.27
C MET A 79 -18.49 -4.44 -2.55
N ILE A 80 -17.25 -3.99 -2.52
CA ILE A 80 -16.15 -4.60 -1.76
C ILE A 80 -16.35 -4.34 -0.27
N ARG A 81 -16.60 -3.08 0.10
CA ARG A 81 -16.80 -2.63 1.48
C ARG A 81 -17.90 -3.41 2.20
N ASN A 82 -19.02 -3.64 1.54
CA ASN A 82 -20.16 -4.39 2.09
C ASN A 82 -19.87 -5.87 2.38
N GLN A 83 -18.79 -6.43 1.81
CA GLN A 83 -18.36 -7.81 2.02
C GLN A 83 -17.23 -7.93 3.05
N ALA A 84 -16.57 -6.81 3.39
CA ALA A 84 -15.42 -6.78 4.29
C ALA A 84 -15.75 -7.37 5.68
N GLY A 85 -14.77 -8.00 6.31
CA GLY A 85 -14.93 -8.63 7.61
C GLY A 85 -15.70 -9.96 7.64
N ARG A 86 -16.39 -10.35 6.56
CA ARG A 86 -17.05 -11.67 6.48
C ARG A 86 -16.01 -12.79 6.38
N ASN A 87 -16.29 -13.94 6.99
CA ASN A 87 -15.34 -15.07 7.03
C ASN A 87 -14.94 -15.60 5.65
N ALA A 88 -15.87 -15.59 4.69
CA ALA A 88 -15.61 -16.06 3.32
C ALA A 88 -14.99 -14.98 2.40
N PHE A 89 -14.90 -13.73 2.86
CA PHE A 89 -14.43 -12.62 2.05
C PHE A 89 -12.93 -12.69 1.82
N ARG A 90 -12.53 -12.54 0.56
CA ARG A 90 -11.14 -12.47 0.13
C ARG A 90 -10.94 -11.18 -0.63
N LEU A 91 -9.89 -10.44 -0.28
CA LEU A 91 -9.50 -9.23 -0.96
C LEU A 91 -8.02 -9.30 -1.32
N SER A 92 -7.70 -8.98 -2.57
CA SER A 92 -6.33 -8.82 -3.03
C SER A 92 -6.07 -7.38 -3.46
N THR A 93 -4.79 -7.00 -3.51
CA THR A 93 -4.38 -5.71 -4.06
C THR A 93 -4.83 -5.54 -5.51
N LYS A 94 -4.88 -6.63 -6.29
CA LYS A 94 -5.40 -6.61 -7.66
C LYS A 94 -6.88 -6.21 -7.69
N ASN A 95 -7.73 -6.74 -6.81
CA ASN A 95 -9.14 -6.34 -6.78
C ASN A 95 -9.31 -4.84 -6.49
N LEU A 96 -8.48 -4.28 -5.61
CA LEU A 96 -8.49 -2.85 -5.30
C LEU A 96 -8.06 -2.02 -6.51
N THR A 97 -6.96 -2.39 -7.18
CA THR A 97 -6.53 -1.68 -8.40
C THR A 97 -7.54 -1.83 -9.54
N ASP A 98 -8.21 -2.98 -9.67
CA ASP A 98 -9.22 -3.23 -10.70
C ASP A 98 -10.44 -2.30 -10.53
N VAL A 99 -10.77 -1.88 -9.30
CA VAL A 99 -11.83 -0.87 -9.01
C VAL A 99 -11.32 0.57 -8.95
N GLY A 100 -10.09 0.81 -9.43
CA GLY A 100 -9.53 2.15 -9.58
C GLY A 100 -8.85 2.72 -8.34
N CYS A 101 -8.56 1.92 -7.31
CA CYS A 101 -7.72 2.37 -6.20
C CYS A 101 -6.30 2.67 -6.67
N ILE A 102 -5.73 3.78 -6.19
CA ILE A 102 -4.36 4.18 -6.49
C ILE A 102 -3.42 4.01 -5.30
N GLY A 103 -3.91 4.09 -4.06
CA GLY A 103 -3.11 4.06 -2.82
C GLY A 103 -2.51 2.70 -2.49
N ILE A 104 -2.91 1.66 -3.22
CA ILE A 104 -2.32 0.33 -3.10
C ILE A 104 -2.39 -0.40 -4.45
N TYR A 105 -1.29 -1.07 -4.80
CA TYR A 105 -1.21 -1.85 -6.04
C TYR A 105 -0.27 -3.04 -5.89
N ALA A 106 -0.44 -4.03 -6.77
CA ALA A 106 0.51 -5.12 -6.92
C ALA A 106 1.61 -4.74 -7.92
N LYS A 107 2.88 -4.93 -7.53
CA LYS A 107 4.02 -4.85 -8.44
C LYS A 107 4.64 -6.24 -8.54
N ALA A 108 4.69 -6.81 -9.74
CA ALA A 108 5.44 -8.04 -9.96
C ALA A 108 6.91 -7.80 -9.63
N GLY A 109 7.53 -8.73 -8.90
CA GLY A 109 8.98 -8.72 -8.69
C GLY A 109 9.68 -8.92 -10.02
N ARG A 110 10.68 -8.09 -10.31
CA ARG A 110 11.76 -8.42 -11.25
C ARG A 110 12.94 -8.92 -10.43
#